data_AF-A0ABD3BZ15-F1
#
_entry.id   AF-A0ABD3BZ15-F1
#
_cell.length_a   1.000
_cell.length_b   1.000
_cell.length_c   1.000
_cell.angle_alpha   90.00
_cell.angle_beta   90.00
_cell.angle_gamma   90.00
#
_symmetry.space_group_name_H-M   'P 1'
#
loop_
_entity.id
_entity.type
_entity.pdbx_description
1 polymer ?
#
loop_
_entity_poly.entity_id
_entity_poly.type
_entity_poly.pdbx_seq_one_letter_code
_entity_poly.pdbx_strand_id
1 'polypeptide(L)'
;MFLEVADLSIVSSTGTQRTSDGIYRALDIYLDKHRHLTESEREKVCRVLDCNKLSGEACEHASRNERLPLRVVVHMLFVVQLKLREEVKAEMDKLVLHNCNCHVNKNKVHPR
;
A
#
# COMPACT_ATOMS: atom_id res chain seq x y z
N MET A 1 12.83 23.53 19.25
CA MET A 1 12.38 22.26 19.84
C MET A 1 12.47 21.21 18.73
N PHE A 2 13.71 20.80 18.45
CA PHE A 2 14.11 19.89 17.36
C PHE A 2 14.50 18.56 18.02
N LEU A 3 13.52 17.68 18.20
CA LEU A 3 13.69 16.30 18.70
C LEU A 3 12.55 15.51 18.04
N GLU A 4 12.73 14.39 17.35
CA GLU A 4 13.92 13.67 16.91
C GLU A 4 13.41 12.85 15.72
N VAL A 5 13.69 13.28 14.50
CA VAL A 5 13.36 12.49 13.30
C VAL A 5 14.29 11.26 13.19
N ALA A 6 15.22 11.11 14.14
CA ALA A 6 16.27 10.11 14.16
C ALA A 6 15.80 8.73 14.66
N ASP A 7 14.76 8.64 15.49
CA ASP A 7 14.30 7.32 15.99
C ASP A 7 13.54 6.51 14.94
N LEU A 8 13.04 7.17 13.87
CA LEU A 8 12.49 6.47 12.72
C LEU A 8 13.59 5.93 11.78
N SER A 9 14.82 6.45 11.90
CA SER A 9 15.96 6.04 11.08
C SER A 9 16.51 4.67 11.51
N ILE A 10 16.38 4.31 12.79
CA ILE A 10 16.89 3.02 13.32
C ILE A 10 16.07 1.84 12.77
N VAL A 11 14.78 2.03 12.48
CA VAL A 11 13.91 0.97 11.94
C VAL A 11 14.19 0.68 10.45
N SER A 12 14.93 1.55 9.77
CA SER A 12 15.23 1.42 8.32
C SER A 12 16.47 0.57 8.02
N SER A 13 17.33 0.26 9.00
CA SER A 13 18.67 -0.30 8.74
C SER A 13 18.81 -1.82 8.78
N THR A 14 17.75 -2.60 8.94
CA THR A 14 17.83 -4.06 8.70
C THR A 14 17.28 -4.38 7.33
N GLY A 15 18.19 -4.48 6.37
CA GLY A 15 17.90 -4.60 4.95
C GLY A 15 16.97 -5.75 4.61
N THR A 16 15.76 -5.40 4.17
CA THR A 16 15.07 -6.08 3.09
C THR A 16 14.16 -5.05 2.43
N GLN A 17 14.43 -4.69 1.17
CA GLN A 17 13.37 -4.15 0.33
C GLN A 17 12.18 -5.10 0.42
N ARG A 18 11.00 -4.59 0.77
CA ARG A 18 9.74 -4.86 0.03
C ARG A 18 8.50 -4.16 0.59
N THR A 19 8.42 -3.85 1.89
CA THR A 19 7.19 -3.25 2.46
C THR A 19 7.41 -2.04 3.38
N SER A 20 6.44 -1.12 3.41
CA SER A 20 6.42 0.09 4.27
C SER A 20 5.88 -0.21 5.67
N ASP A 21 5.63 -1.49 5.99
CA ASP A 21 4.99 -1.94 7.23
C ASP A 21 5.78 -1.54 8.49
N GLY A 22 7.12 -1.52 8.40
CA GLY A 22 7.98 -1.05 9.49
C GLY A 22 7.78 0.44 9.80
N ILE A 23 7.63 1.27 8.76
CA ILE A 23 7.33 2.70 8.90
C ILE A 23 5.93 2.89 9.49
N TYR A 24 4.95 2.15 9.00
CA TYR A 24 3.60 2.17 9.54
C TYR A 24 3.56 1.82 11.03
N ARG A 25 4.23 0.72 11.43
CA ARG A 25 4.26 0.29 12.83
C ARG A 25 4.91 1.34 13.73
N ALA A 26 5.97 1.98 13.27
CA ALA A 26 6.61 3.05 14.03
C ALA A 26 5.70 4.29 14.14
N LEU A 27 5.00 4.67 13.06
CA LEU A 27 4.00 5.74 13.10
C LEU A 27 2.84 5.41 14.04
N ASP A 28 2.35 4.17 14.04
CA ASP A 28 1.26 3.75 14.91
C ASP A 28 1.63 3.89 16.40
N ILE A 29 2.82 3.42 16.77
CA ILE A 29 3.36 3.59 18.13
C ILE A 29 3.60 5.07 18.44
N TYR A 30 4.13 5.84 17.50
CA TYR A 30 4.39 7.26 17.69
C TYR A 30 3.08 8.03 17.97
N LEU A 31 2.03 7.78 17.18
CA LEU A 31 0.71 8.39 17.35
C LEU A 31 0.02 7.91 18.64
N ASP A 32 0.28 6.67 19.08
CA ASP A 32 -0.18 6.16 20.38
C ASP A 32 0.44 6.93 21.54
N LYS A 33 1.76 7.15 21.51
CA LYS A 33 2.49 7.86 22.57
C LYS A 33 2.24 9.36 22.56
N HIS A 34 1.84 9.92 21.42
CA HIS A 34 1.64 11.36 21.24
C HIS A 34 0.18 11.70 20.90
N ARG A 35 -0.77 11.27 21.74
CA ARG A 35 -2.22 11.57 21.54
C ARG A 35 -2.56 13.06 21.57
N HIS A 36 -1.65 13.91 22.06
CA HIS A 36 -1.80 15.36 22.14
C HIS A 36 -1.48 16.09 20.83
N LEU A 37 -0.95 15.39 19.81
CA LEU A 37 -0.65 16.00 18.51
C LEU A 37 -1.92 16.54 17.86
N THR A 38 -1.78 17.73 17.29
CA THR A 38 -2.81 18.34 16.45
C THR A 38 -2.95 17.56 15.14
N GLU A 39 -4.08 17.72 14.47
CA GLU A 39 -4.31 17.10 13.17
C GLU A 39 -3.21 17.43 12.16
N SER A 40 -2.76 18.68 12.10
CA SER A 40 -1.69 19.12 11.18
C SER A 40 -0.35 18.44 11.48
N GLU A 41 -0.01 18.22 12.76
CA GLU A 41 1.21 17.51 13.13
C GLU A 41 1.13 16.03 12.76
N ARG A 42 -0.02 15.38 13.04
CA ARG A 42 -0.29 14.00 12.62
C ARG A 42 -0.18 13.85 11.10
N GLU A 43 -0.72 14.79 10.34
CA GLU A 43 -0.57 14.81 8.88
C GLU A 43 0.89 14.92 8.45
N LYS A 44 1.68 15.80 9.06
CA LYS A 44 3.10 15.98 8.72
C LYS A 44 3.91 14.71 8.96
N VAL A 45 3.75 14.07 10.12
CA VAL A 45 4.49 12.83 10.42
C VAL A 45 4.06 11.67 9.53
N CYS A 46 2.78 11.59 9.16
CA CYS A 46 2.29 10.52 8.29
C CYS A 46 2.71 10.66 6.80
N ARG A 47 3.29 11.79 6.36
CA ARG A 47 3.74 11.96 4.95
C ARG A 47 4.84 11.00 4.54
N VAL A 48 5.59 10.46 5.51
CA VAL A 48 6.66 9.49 5.26
C VAL A 48 6.13 8.10 4.90
N LEU A 49 4.84 7.84 5.10
CA LEU A 49 4.21 6.56 4.83
C LEU A 49 3.96 6.36 3.32
N ASP A 50 4.65 5.39 2.73
CA ASP A 50 4.42 4.99 1.34
C ASP A 50 3.32 3.91 1.26
N CYS A 51 2.09 4.36 1.05
CA CYS A 51 0.92 3.48 0.96
C CYS A 51 0.99 2.48 -0.21
N ASN A 52 1.82 2.76 -1.23
CA ASN A 52 2.04 1.82 -2.34
C ASN A 52 2.90 0.63 -1.93
N LYS A 53 3.57 0.68 -0.79
CA LYS A 53 4.44 -0.40 -0.32
C LYS A 53 3.89 -1.06 0.94
N LEU A 54 2.70 -0.73 1.40
CA LEU A 54 2.08 -1.45 2.51
C LEU A 54 1.58 -2.83 2.06
N SER A 55 1.77 -3.81 2.93
CA SER A 55 1.13 -5.11 2.81
C SER A 55 -0.39 -5.01 3.06
N GLY A 56 -1.13 -6.03 2.63
CA GLY A 56 -2.58 -6.10 2.86
C GLY A 56 -2.95 -6.05 4.35
N GLU A 57 -2.20 -6.76 5.19
CA GLU A 57 -2.39 -6.77 6.65
C GLU A 57 -2.14 -5.39 7.27
N ALA A 58 -1.07 -4.70 6.85
CA ALA A 58 -0.79 -3.36 7.33
C ALA A 58 -1.84 -2.34 6.87
N CYS A 59 -2.34 -2.46 5.63
CA CYS A 59 -3.46 -1.65 5.14
C CYS A 59 -4.75 -1.91 5.92
N GLU A 60 -5.07 -3.17 6.25
CA GLU A 60 -6.24 -3.51 7.06
C GLU A 60 -6.14 -2.88 8.45
N HIS A 61 -4.99 -3.02 9.12
CA HIS A 61 -4.78 -2.41 10.43
C HIS A 61 -4.87 -0.87 10.35
N ALA A 62 -4.26 -0.26 9.33
CA ALA A 62 -4.32 1.18 9.09
C ALA A 62 -5.74 1.69 8.83
N SER A 63 -6.56 0.94 8.10
CA SER A 63 -7.94 1.32 7.81
C SER A 63 -8.82 1.42 9.05
N ARG A 64 -8.48 0.68 10.12
CA ARG A 64 -9.19 0.67 11.40
C ARG A 64 -8.55 1.60 12.44
N ASN A 65 -7.43 2.25 12.11
CA ASN A 65 -6.70 3.09 13.05
C ASN A 65 -7.26 4.52 13.07
N GLU A 66 -8.11 4.80 14.06
CA GLU A 66 -8.73 6.12 14.27
C GLU A 66 -7.73 7.25 14.57
N ARG A 67 -6.46 6.91 14.87
CA ARG A 67 -5.41 7.91 15.14
C ARG A 67 -4.80 8.47 13.87
N LEU A 68 -4.96 7.79 12.73
CA LEU A 68 -4.48 8.29 11.46
C LEU A 68 -5.37 9.45 10.99
N PRO A 69 -4.78 10.50 10.40
CA PRO A 69 -5.56 11.54 9.74
C PRO A 69 -6.43 10.93 8.63
N LEU A 70 -7.69 11.36 8.52
CA LEU A 70 -8.61 10.90 7.47
C LEU A 70 -8.00 11.06 6.08
N ARG A 71 -7.25 12.14 5.86
CA ARG A 71 -6.54 12.40 4.60
C ARG A 71 -5.57 11.28 4.21
N VAL A 72 -4.87 10.71 5.19
CA VAL A 72 -3.93 9.60 4.98
C VAL A 72 -4.68 8.31 4.68
N VAL A 73 -5.75 8.02 5.43
CA VAL A 73 -6.59 6.84 5.23
C VAL A 73 -7.24 6.87 3.84
N VAL A 74 -7.81 8.01 3.43
CA VAL A 74 -8.42 8.16 2.09
C VAL A 74 -7.37 7.99 0.99
N HIS A 75 -6.18 8.59 1.15
CA HIS A 75 -5.09 8.42 0.19
C HIS A 75 -4.65 6.95 0.08
N MET A 76 -4.52 6.26 1.20
CA MET A 76 -4.19 4.84 1.25
C MET A 76 -5.27 3.98 0.54
N LEU A 77 -6.54 4.19 0.86
CA LEU A 77 -7.65 3.46 0.24
C LEU A 77 -7.69 3.67 -1.27
N PHE A 78 -7.44 4.90 -1.73
CA PHE A 78 -7.35 5.20 -3.16
C PHE A 78 -6.23 4.41 -3.84
N VAL A 79 -5.04 4.38 -3.24
CA VAL A 79 -3.90 3.59 -3.73
C VAL A 79 -4.23 2.10 -3.79
N VAL A 80 -4.87 1.56 -2.74
CA VAL A 80 -5.29 0.16 -2.70
C VAL A 80 -6.30 -0.14 -3.81
N GLN A 81 -7.31 0.73 -4.00
CA GLN A 81 -8.30 0.56 -5.07
C GLN A 81 -7.67 0.60 -6.47
N LEU A 82 -6.69 1.48 -6.70
CA LEU A 82 -5.98 1.54 -7.97
C LEU A 82 -5.22 0.24 -8.25
N LYS A 83 -4.48 -0.29 -7.28
CA LYS A 83 -3.76 -1.57 -7.43
C LYS A 83 -4.70 -2.72 -7.77
N LEU A 84 -5.81 -2.83 -7.03
CA LEU A 84 -6.82 -3.86 -7.30
C LEU A 84 -7.38 -3.74 -8.72
N ARG A 85 -7.63 -2.51 -9.20
CA ARG A 85 -8.11 -2.29 -10.56
C ARG A 85 -7.09 -2.74 -11.61
N GLU A 86 -5.82 -2.43 -11.42
CA GLU A 86 -4.75 -2.86 -12.33
C GLU A 86 -4.56 -4.39 -12.32
N GLU A 87 -4.64 -5.02 -11.15
CA GLU A 87 -4.58 -6.49 -11.02
C GLU A 87 -5.77 -7.17 -11.73
N VAL A 88 -6.99 -6.68 -11.50
CA VAL A 88 -8.20 -7.19 -12.17
C VAL A 88 -8.11 -7.01 -13.68
N LYS A 89 -7.60 -5.87 -14.15
CA LYS A 89 -7.37 -5.61 -15.57
C LYS A 89 -6.34 -6.57 -16.16
N ALA A 90 -5.22 -6.80 -15.47
CA ALA A 90 -4.19 -7.74 -15.90
C ALA A 90 -4.72 -9.19 -15.98
N GLU A 91 -5.56 -9.60 -15.03
CA GLU A 91 -6.22 -10.91 -15.08
C GLU A 91 -7.21 -11.02 -16.24
N MET A 92 -7.98 -9.96 -16.50
CA MET A 92 -8.88 -9.90 -17.66
C MET A 92 -8.09 -9.99 -18.99
N ASP A 93 -6.98 -9.27 -19.09
CA ASP A 93 -6.11 -9.31 -20.27
C ASP A 93 -5.53 -10.72 -20.50
N LYS A 94 -5.13 -11.43 -19.43
CA LYS A 94 -4.68 -12.84 -19.50
C LYS A 94 -5.79 -13.76 -20.01
N LEU A 95 -7.03 -13.59 -19.55
CA LEU A 95 -8.17 -14.38 -20.01
C LEU A 95 -8.48 -14.13 -21.48
N VAL A 96 -8.42 -12.87 -21.94
CA VAL A 96 -8.60 -12.51 -23.35
C VAL A 96 -7.51 -13.15 -24.20
N LEU A 97 -6.23 -13.01 -23.82
CA LEU A 97 -5.11 -13.64 -24.51
C LEU A 97 -5.21 -15.17 -24.56
N HIS A 98 -5.60 -15.81 -23.45
CA HIS A 98 -5.83 -17.26 -23.41
C HIS A 98 -6.91 -17.66 -24.41
N ASN A 99 -8.04 -16.96 -24.42
CA ASN A 99 -9.17 -17.27 -25.29
C ASN A 99 -8.83 -17.06 -26.78
N CYS A 100 -8.12 -15.97 -27.11
CA CYS A 100 -7.60 -15.72 -28.45
C CYS A 100 -6.64 -16.83 -28.92
N ASN A 101 -5.71 -17.26 -28.06
CA ASN A 101 -4.77 -18.34 -28.40
C ASN A 101 -5.47 -19.70 -28.60
N CYS A 102 -6.50 -20.02 -27.81
CA CYS A 102 -7.31 -21.22 -28.03
C CYS A 102 -8.06 -21.18 -29.36
N HIS A 103 -8.62 -20.03 -29.74
CA HIS A 103 -9.34 -19.87 -31.01
C HIS A 103 -8.40 -20.02 -32.22
N VAL A 104 -7.20 -19.45 -32.15
CA VAL A 104 -6.17 -19.57 -33.20
C VAL A 104 -5.68 -21.01 -33.34
N ASN A 105 -5.47 -21.73 -32.24
CA ASN A 105 -5.00 -23.12 -32.29
C ASN A 105 -6.09 -24.07 -32.87
N LYS A 106 -7.38 -23.84 -32.55
CA LYS A 106 -8.49 -24.58 -33.18
C LYS A 106 -8.57 -24.39 -34.70
N ASN A 107 -8.24 -23.19 -35.19
CA ASN A 107 -8.23 -22.90 -36.64
C ASN A 107 -6.99 -23.45 -37.38
N LYS A 108 -5.99 -23.99 -36.68
CA LYS A 108 -4.82 -24.65 -37.28
C LYS A 108 -4.90 -26.18 -37.34
N VAL A 109 -5.77 -26.81 -36.54
CA VAL A 109 -5.88 -28.29 -36.44
C VAL A 109 -6.84 -28.89 -37.48
N HIS A 110 -7.53 -28.07 -38.27
CA HIS A 110 -8.32 -28.55 -39.40
C HIS A 110 -8.09 -27.68 -40.65
N PRO A 111 -6.98 -27.88 -41.38
CA PRO A 111 -6.91 -27.44 -42.76
C PRO A 111 -7.78 -28.41 -43.56
N ARG A 112 -8.97 -27.96 -43.96
CA ARG A 112 -9.75 -28.65 -45.00
C ARG A 112 -9.24 -28.23 -46.36
#